data_AF-A0A914ZB25-F1
#
_entry.id   AF-A0A914ZB25-F1
#
_cell.length_a   1.000
_cell.length_b   1.000
_cell.length_c   1.000
_cell.angle_alpha   90.00
_cell.angle_beta   90.00
_cell.angle_gamma   90.00
#
_symmetry.space_group_name_H-M   'P 1'
#
loop_
_entity.id
_entity.type
_entity.pdbx_description
1 polymer ?
#
loop_
_entity_poly.entity_id
_entity_poly.type
_entity_poly.pdbx_seq_one_letter_code
_entity_poly.pdbx_strand_id
1 'polypeptide(L)'
;MLKFWLKKCSDDSETSNWLNANTKDCPQCHVTIEKDGGCNHMTCRSVTCKFEFCWMCLGPWKPHGSGWYSCNRYEDKEAKEARSAQELSRAALQRYLHYYNRFVNHQNSLKFENKLQDQIKIKMQQMQAHNFTWVETQFLANAVAVLNKCRRTLMYTYAFAYYLKSNNASNVFEDNQRDLETATEQLSEKLERELDIDTDDLVKIKQEVQDRYRYVDQRREVLLKHCFEGLERGEWVFNLPQQQQQQQQKK
;
A
#
# COMPACT_ATOMS: atom_id res chain seq x y z
N MET A 1 16.57 10.19 -4.68
CA MET A 1 16.02 8.99 -4.01
C MET A 1 15.45 7.96 -4.98
N LEU A 2 14.42 8.27 -5.76
CA LEU A 2 13.80 7.28 -6.67
C LEU A 2 14.78 6.59 -7.63
N LYS A 3 15.71 7.34 -8.23
CA LYS A 3 16.77 6.75 -9.08
C LYS A 3 17.64 5.71 -8.34
N PHE A 4 17.97 5.99 -7.07
CA PHE A 4 18.73 5.05 -6.24
C PHE A 4 17.91 3.81 -5.89
N TRP A 5 16.62 3.99 -5.57
CA TRP A 5 15.71 2.89 -5.29
C TRP A 5 15.59 1.95 -6.49
N LEU A 6 15.29 2.49 -7.68
CA LEU A 6 15.12 1.70 -8.89
C LEU A 6 16.41 0.96 -9.28
N LYS A 7 17.57 1.62 -9.13
CA LYS A 7 18.85 0.94 -9.32
C LYS A 7 19.02 -0.21 -8.33
N LYS A 8 18.76 0.02 -7.04
CA LYS A 8 18.84 -1.04 -6.02
C LYS A 8 17.90 -2.21 -6.31
N CYS A 9 16.66 -1.94 -6.72
CA CYS A 9 15.72 -2.99 -7.13
C CYS A 9 16.22 -3.81 -8.32
N SER A 10 16.92 -3.16 -9.25
CA SER A 10 17.52 -3.84 -10.41
C SER A 10 18.75 -4.67 -10.01
N ASP A 11 19.62 -4.13 -9.15
CA ASP A 11 20.86 -4.79 -8.74
C ASP A 11 20.58 -5.99 -7.81
N ASP A 12 19.56 -5.89 -6.95
CA ASP A 12 19.17 -6.95 -6.00
C ASP A 12 18.02 -7.84 -6.52
N SER A 13 17.75 -7.83 -7.84
CA SER A 13 16.58 -8.49 -8.42
C SER A 13 16.53 -10.01 -8.18
N GLU A 14 17.69 -10.68 -8.12
CA GLU A 14 17.75 -12.13 -7.90
C GLU A 14 17.31 -12.53 -6.48
N THR A 15 17.76 -11.82 -5.45
CA THR A 15 17.31 -12.04 -4.05
C THR A 15 15.84 -11.64 -3.85
N SER A 16 15.37 -10.71 -4.69
CA SER A 16 14.06 -10.09 -4.61
C SER A 16 12.94 -10.86 -5.35
N ASN A 17 13.30 -11.57 -6.43
CA ASN A 17 12.34 -12.32 -7.26
C ASN A 17 11.76 -13.54 -6.56
N TRP A 18 12.50 -14.15 -5.62
CA TRP A 18 12.03 -15.33 -4.88
C TRP A 18 10.81 -15.03 -3.97
N LEU A 19 10.63 -13.77 -3.55
CA LEU A 19 9.66 -13.43 -2.51
C LEU A 19 8.31 -12.88 -3.02
N ASN A 20 8.23 -12.47 -4.29
CA ASN A 20 7.00 -11.97 -4.92
C ASN A 20 6.22 -13.10 -5.61
N ALA A 21 5.99 -14.19 -4.90
CA ALA A 21 5.03 -15.19 -5.34
C ALA A 21 3.62 -14.57 -5.28
N ASN A 22 2.85 -14.72 -6.36
CA ASN A 22 1.41 -14.44 -6.34
C ASN A 22 0.64 -15.43 -5.46
N THR A 23 1.33 -16.41 -4.90
CA THR A 23 0.81 -17.43 -4.00
C THR A 23 1.47 -17.31 -2.63
N LYS A 24 0.68 -17.44 -1.56
CA LYS A 24 1.15 -17.54 -0.17
C LYS A 24 0.24 -18.49 0.59
N ASP A 25 0.75 -19.08 1.66
CA ASP A 25 -0.06 -19.96 2.50
C ASP A 25 -0.81 -19.17 3.57
N CYS A 26 -2.04 -19.62 3.86
CA CYS A 26 -2.82 -19.10 4.97
C CYS A 26 -2.03 -19.27 6.29
N PRO A 27 -1.88 -18.22 7.11
CA PRO A 27 -1.12 -18.30 8.36
C PRO A 27 -1.79 -19.19 9.42
N GLN A 28 -3.07 -19.53 9.26
CA GLN A 28 -3.81 -20.36 10.22
C GLN A 28 -3.96 -21.83 9.79
N CYS A 29 -4.20 -22.10 8.50
CA CYS A 29 -4.45 -23.47 8.02
C CYS A 29 -3.48 -23.95 6.94
N HIS A 30 -2.52 -23.13 6.53
CA HIS A 30 -1.47 -23.43 5.56
C HIS A 30 -1.94 -23.84 4.16
N VAL A 31 -3.22 -23.65 3.85
CA VAL A 31 -3.72 -23.77 2.48
C VAL A 31 -3.14 -22.65 1.64
N THR A 32 -2.58 -22.99 0.48
CA THR A 32 -2.06 -22.03 -0.50
C THR A 32 -3.19 -21.20 -1.09
N ILE A 33 -3.00 -19.88 -1.09
CA ILE A 33 -3.92 -18.87 -1.61
C ILE A 33 -3.20 -18.10 -2.72
N GLU A 34 -3.84 -17.96 -3.87
CA GLU A 34 -3.42 -17.07 -4.94
C GLU A 34 -4.09 -15.69 -4.78
N LYS A 35 -3.31 -14.62 -4.95
CA LYS A 35 -3.81 -13.26 -4.96
C LYS A 35 -4.44 -12.95 -6.32
N ASP A 36 -5.74 -12.67 -6.34
CA ASP A 36 -6.53 -12.38 -7.55
C ASP A 36 -7.11 -10.95 -7.61
N GLY A 37 -6.79 -10.12 -6.61
CA GLY A 37 -7.25 -8.73 -6.50
C GLY A 37 -6.16 -7.76 -6.04
N GLY A 38 -6.48 -6.47 -6.05
CA GLY A 38 -5.58 -5.42 -5.59
C GLY A 38 -5.53 -5.30 -4.06
N CYS A 39 -6.65 -5.59 -3.40
CA CYS A 39 -6.79 -5.49 -1.96
C CYS A 39 -5.85 -6.45 -1.20
N ASN A 40 -5.23 -5.95 -0.12
CA ASN A 40 -4.37 -6.74 0.76
C ASN A 40 -5.13 -7.38 1.94
N HIS A 41 -6.40 -7.03 2.15
CA HIS A 41 -7.27 -7.75 3.07
C HIS A 41 -7.64 -9.11 2.47
N MET A 42 -7.23 -10.21 3.10
CA MET A 42 -7.46 -11.55 2.57
C MET A 42 -8.30 -12.36 3.52
N THR A 43 -9.33 -13.02 3.00
CA THR A 43 -10.13 -14.01 3.74
C THR A 43 -9.78 -15.40 3.22
N CYS A 44 -9.42 -16.32 4.13
CA CYS A 44 -9.10 -17.69 3.75
C CYS A 44 -10.32 -18.37 3.09
N ARG A 45 -10.12 -18.89 1.87
CA ARG A 45 -11.19 -19.54 1.09
C ARG A 45 -11.66 -20.87 1.70
N SER A 46 -10.79 -21.53 2.47
CA SER A 46 -11.15 -22.77 3.17
C SER A 46 -12.39 -22.56 4.03
N VAL A 47 -13.39 -23.41 3.80
CA VAL A 47 -14.70 -23.35 4.49
C VAL A 47 -14.54 -23.50 6.00
N THR A 48 -13.52 -24.23 6.45
CA THR A 48 -13.27 -24.51 7.87
C THR A 48 -12.38 -23.48 8.57
N CYS A 49 -11.76 -22.54 7.84
CA CYS A 49 -10.81 -21.58 8.41
C CYS A 49 -11.35 -20.14 8.44
N LYS A 50 -11.79 -19.61 7.28
CA LYS A 50 -12.32 -18.24 7.13
C LYS A 50 -11.50 -17.12 7.79
N PHE A 51 -10.22 -17.35 8.08
CA PHE A 51 -9.36 -16.38 8.73
C PHE A 51 -9.13 -15.16 7.85
N GLU A 52 -9.21 -13.97 8.46
CA GLU A 52 -8.94 -12.69 7.81
C GLU A 52 -7.56 -12.18 8.19
N PHE A 53 -6.71 -11.96 7.19
CA PHE A 53 -5.32 -11.59 7.37
C PHE A 53 -4.85 -10.58 6.32
N CYS A 54 -3.73 -9.92 6.60
CA CYS A 54 -3.08 -9.02 5.66
C CYS A 54 -2.09 -9.79 4.78
N TRP A 55 -2.21 -9.65 3.45
CA TRP A 55 -1.29 -10.28 2.48
C TRP A 55 0.19 -9.92 2.70
N MET A 56 0.44 -8.73 3.27
CA MET A 56 1.80 -8.22 3.46
C MET A 56 2.50 -8.81 4.68
N CYS A 57 1.87 -8.74 5.85
CA CYS A 57 2.50 -9.20 7.09
C CYS A 57 2.06 -10.61 7.51
N LEU A 58 1.06 -11.20 6.86
CA LEU A 58 0.40 -12.46 7.26
C LEU A 58 -0.19 -12.44 8.68
N GLY A 59 -0.30 -11.25 9.27
CA GLY A 59 -0.94 -11.03 10.56
C GLY A 59 -2.46 -10.86 10.42
N PRO A 60 -3.20 -10.97 11.54
CA PRO A 60 -4.66 -10.80 11.56
C PRO A 60 -5.06 -9.43 10.98
N TRP A 61 -6.17 -9.39 10.25
CA TRP A 61 -6.66 -8.14 9.65
C TRP A 61 -7.18 -7.17 10.70
N LYS A 62 -8.01 -7.65 11.65
CA LYS A 62 -8.74 -6.85 12.63
C LYS A 62 -7.94 -5.74 13.35
N PRO A 63 -6.67 -5.94 13.77
CA PRO A 63 -5.87 -4.87 14.38
C PRO A 63 -5.41 -3.75 13.43
N HIS A 64 -5.45 -3.95 12.11
CA HIS A 64 -5.04 -2.93 11.14
C HIS A 64 -5.93 -1.69 11.25
N GLY A 65 -5.32 -0.51 11.17
CA GLY A 65 -6.00 0.77 11.39
C GLY A 65 -6.08 1.19 12.87
N SER A 66 -5.69 0.34 13.81
CA SER A 66 -5.54 0.75 15.21
C SER A 66 -4.23 1.53 15.42
N GLY A 67 -4.21 2.43 16.41
CA GLY A 67 -3.01 3.23 16.71
C GLY A 67 -1.81 2.41 17.20
N TRP A 68 -2.05 1.23 17.78
CA TRP A 68 -1.03 0.38 18.40
C TRP A 68 -0.45 -0.70 17.47
N TYR A 69 -1.11 -0.98 16.34
CA TYR A 69 -0.64 -1.95 15.35
C TYR A 69 -0.13 -1.23 14.10
N SER A 70 1.10 -1.53 13.67
CA SER A 70 1.71 -0.91 12.49
C SER A 70 2.42 -1.98 11.68
N CYS A 71 1.82 -2.41 10.56
CA CYS A 71 2.48 -3.34 9.65
C CYS A 71 3.40 -2.63 8.64
N ASN A 72 3.29 -1.30 8.46
CA ASN A 72 4.10 -0.53 7.52
C ASN A 72 5.51 -0.20 8.05
N ARG A 73 5.66 0.02 9.35
CA ARG A 73 6.94 0.40 10.00
C ARG A 73 7.91 -0.77 10.05
N TYR A 74 9.21 -0.49 9.89
CA TYR A 74 10.27 -1.46 10.12
C TYR A 74 10.98 -1.17 11.45
N GLU A 75 11.12 -2.17 12.30
CA GLU A 75 11.83 -2.04 13.57
C GLU A 75 13.29 -2.46 13.41
N ASP A 76 14.23 -1.51 13.52
CA ASP A 76 15.67 -1.76 13.40
C ASP A 76 16.29 -2.47 14.63
N LYS A 77 15.55 -3.33 15.36
CA LYS A 77 16.04 -4.04 16.56
C LYS A 77 17.25 -4.89 16.25
N GLU A 78 17.18 -5.73 15.21
CA GLU A 78 18.29 -6.60 14.79
C GLU A 78 19.54 -5.80 14.41
N ALA A 79 19.37 -4.64 13.76
CA ALA A 79 20.50 -3.79 13.37
C ALA A 79 21.19 -3.15 14.59
N LYS A 80 20.43 -2.81 15.65
CA LYS A 80 20.97 -2.24 16.90
C LYS A 80 21.70 -3.28 17.76
N GLU A 81 21.27 -4.53 17.69
CA GLU A 81 21.82 -5.63 18.49
C GLU A 81 22.97 -6.37 17.79
N ALA A 82 23.14 -6.17 16.48
CA ALA A 82 24.18 -6.79 15.68
C ALA A 82 25.59 -6.49 16.22
N ARG A 83 26.38 -7.54 16.43
CA ARG A 83 27.75 -7.48 16.96
C ARG A 83 28.80 -7.84 15.92
N SER A 84 28.38 -8.37 14.78
CA SER A 84 29.25 -8.80 13.68
C SER A 84 28.87 -8.13 12.35
N ALA A 85 29.83 -8.08 11.42
CA ALA A 85 29.58 -7.60 10.06
C ALA A 85 28.52 -8.44 9.32
N GLN A 86 28.44 -9.74 9.62
CA GLN A 86 27.46 -10.65 9.04
C GLN A 86 26.03 -10.32 9.52
N GLU A 87 25.84 -10.08 10.81
CA GLU A 87 24.54 -9.68 11.37
C GLU A 87 24.08 -8.32 10.84
N LEU A 88 25.01 -7.35 10.70
CA LEU A 88 24.72 -6.06 10.09
C LEU A 88 24.27 -6.21 8.63
N SER A 89 24.93 -7.06 7.85
CA SER A 89 24.56 -7.36 6.47
C SER A 89 23.16 -8.00 6.39
N ARG A 90 22.87 -8.95 7.28
CA ARG A 90 21.55 -9.62 7.36
C ARG A 90 20.44 -8.62 7.69
N ALA A 91 20.65 -7.77 8.70
CA ALA A 91 19.68 -6.75 9.09
C ALA A 91 19.43 -5.74 7.96
N ALA A 92 20.48 -5.33 7.24
CA ALA A 92 20.35 -4.45 6.07
C ALA A 92 19.54 -5.10 4.94
N LEU A 93 19.74 -6.39 4.68
CA LEU A 93 18.96 -7.15 3.70
C LEU A 93 17.48 -7.27 4.11
N GLN A 94 17.20 -7.63 5.37
CA GLN A 94 15.83 -7.70 5.86
C GLN A 94 15.10 -6.36 5.76
N ARG A 95 15.77 -5.27 6.13
CA ARG A 95 15.24 -3.92 5.95
C ARG A 95 14.91 -3.67 4.49
N TYR A 96 15.84 -3.95 3.57
CA TYR A 96 15.57 -3.80 2.13
C TYR A 96 14.35 -4.61 1.68
N LEU A 97 14.28 -5.90 2.03
CA LEU A 97 13.15 -6.76 1.68
C LEU A 97 11.83 -6.22 2.23
N HIS A 98 11.80 -5.70 3.46
CA HIS A 98 10.59 -5.09 4.03
C HIS A 98 10.01 -3.97 3.14
N TYR A 99 10.84 -3.02 2.73
CA TYR A 99 10.39 -1.90 1.90
C TYR A 99 10.16 -2.32 0.45
N TYR A 100 10.99 -3.23 -0.08
CA TYR A 100 10.86 -3.75 -1.44
C TYR A 100 9.55 -4.50 -1.65
N ASN A 101 9.20 -5.40 -0.73
CA ASN A 101 7.97 -6.17 -0.81
C ASN A 101 6.74 -5.26 -0.83
N ARG A 102 6.73 -4.19 -0.03
CA ARG A 102 5.62 -3.23 0.00
C ARG A 102 5.54 -2.40 -1.26
N PHE A 103 6.69 -1.94 -1.77
CA PHE A 103 6.78 -1.26 -3.07
C PHE A 103 6.19 -2.12 -4.20
N VAL A 104 6.69 -3.36 -4.36
CA VAL A 104 6.26 -4.26 -5.44
C VAL A 104 4.82 -4.71 -5.25
N ASN A 105 4.38 -4.95 -4.01
CA ASN A 105 2.99 -5.30 -3.75
C ASN A 105 2.03 -4.19 -4.20
N HIS A 106 2.31 -2.91 -3.89
CA HIS A 106 1.50 -1.81 -4.43
C HIS A 106 1.58 -1.70 -5.95
N GLN A 107 2.75 -1.96 -6.54
CA GLN A 107 2.90 -2.02 -7.99
C GLN A 107 2.03 -3.13 -8.63
N ASN A 108 1.95 -4.30 -8.00
CA ASN A 108 1.13 -5.42 -8.46
C ASN A 108 -0.35 -5.17 -8.21
N SER A 109 -0.73 -4.63 -7.04
CA SER A 109 -2.11 -4.19 -6.77
C SER A 109 -2.61 -3.19 -7.80
N LEU A 110 -1.78 -2.24 -8.23
CA LEU A 110 -2.11 -1.30 -9.31
C LEU A 110 -2.37 -2.01 -10.66
N LYS A 111 -1.68 -3.13 -10.95
CA LYS A 111 -1.97 -3.93 -12.15
C LYS A 111 -3.33 -4.62 -12.06
N PHE A 112 -3.72 -5.09 -10.88
CA PHE A 112 -5.06 -5.67 -10.65
C PHE A 112 -6.15 -4.59 -10.74
N GLU A 113 -5.90 -3.39 -10.25
CA GLU A 113 -6.86 -2.28 -10.32
C GLU A 113 -7.15 -1.82 -11.76
N ASN A 114 -6.19 -1.97 -12.67
CA ASN A 114 -6.47 -1.76 -14.10
C ASN A 114 -7.53 -2.74 -14.63
N LYS A 115 -7.56 -3.98 -14.14
CA LYS A 115 -8.62 -4.95 -14.48
C LYS A 115 -9.94 -4.59 -13.80
N LEU A 116 -9.90 -4.12 -12.55
CA LEU A 116 -11.08 -3.63 -11.82
C LEU A 116 -11.77 -2.48 -12.58
N GLN A 117 -11.01 -1.64 -13.28
CA GLN A 117 -11.57 -0.56 -14.09
C GLN A 117 -12.56 -1.06 -15.15
N ASP A 118 -12.31 -2.23 -15.75
CA ASP A 118 -13.24 -2.81 -16.73
C ASP A 118 -14.50 -3.37 -16.07
N GLN A 119 -14.37 -4.02 -14.90
CA GLN A 119 -15.53 -4.46 -14.11
C GLN A 119 -16.38 -3.28 -13.67
N ILE A 120 -15.76 -2.16 -13.31
CA ILE A 120 -16.47 -0.95 -12.89
C ILE A 120 -17.26 -0.33 -14.05
N LYS A 121 -16.75 -0.36 -15.29
CA LYS A 121 -17.53 0.07 -16.47
C LYS A 121 -18.81 -0.75 -16.64
N ILE A 122 -18.74 -2.06 -16.41
CA ILE A 122 -19.92 -2.94 -16.46
C ILE A 122 -20.90 -2.56 -15.35
N LYS A 123 -20.44 -2.37 -14.11
CA LYS A 123 -21.28 -1.92 -12.99
C LYS A 123 -21.93 -0.57 -13.25
N MET A 124 -21.23 0.37 -13.89
CA MET A 124 -21.80 1.65 -14.31
C MET A 124 -22.93 1.49 -15.34
N GLN A 125 -22.81 0.56 -16.28
CA GLN A 125 -23.88 0.24 -17.23
C GLN A 125 -25.09 -0.42 -16.56
N GLN A 126 -24.84 -1.33 -15.62
CA GLN A 126 -25.91 -1.95 -14.81
C GLN A 126 -26.68 -0.88 -14.02
N MET A 127 -26.00 0.03 -13.33
CA MET A 127 -26.65 1.14 -12.63
C MET A 127 -27.49 2.02 -13.57
N GLN A 128 -27.04 2.24 -14.81
CA GLN A 128 -27.81 2.99 -15.81
C GLN A 128 -29.11 2.29 -16.21
N ALA A 129 -29.11 0.96 -16.26
CA ALA A 129 -30.34 0.19 -16.46
C ALA A 129 -31.33 0.34 -15.29
N HIS A 130 -30.85 0.71 -14.10
CA HIS A 130 -31.64 1.03 -12.91
C HIS A 130 -31.92 2.54 -12.75
N ASN A 131 -32.10 3.26 -13.87
CA ASN A 131 -32.47 4.68 -13.93
C ASN A 131 -31.41 5.69 -13.46
N PHE A 132 -30.15 5.29 -13.26
CA PHE A 132 -29.07 6.27 -13.07
C PHE A 132 -28.65 6.88 -14.40
N THR A 133 -28.38 8.18 -14.42
CA THR A 133 -27.76 8.82 -15.58
C THR A 133 -26.26 8.50 -15.67
N TRP A 134 -25.68 8.70 -16.85
CA TRP A 134 -24.24 8.56 -17.04
C TRP A 134 -23.41 9.41 -16.08
N VAL A 135 -23.85 10.64 -15.78
CA VAL A 135 -23.17 11.53 -14.84
C VAL A 135 -23.24 10.97 -13.42
N GLU A 136 -24.37 10.39 -13.04
CA GLU A 136 -24.57 9.85 -11.69
C GLU A 136 -23.77 8.59 -11.40
N THR A 137 -23.30 7.85 -12.41
CA THR A 137 -22.45 6.67 -12.22
C THR A 137 -20.96 6.97 -12.24
N GLN A 138 -20.57 8.20 -12.61
CA GLN A 138 -19.16 8.62 -12.72
C GLN A 138 -18.40 8.56 -11.38
N PHE A 139 -19.09 8.52 -10.24
CA PHE A 139 -18.46 8.35 -8.93
C PHE A 139 -17.65 7.05 -8.83
N LEU A 140 -18.06 5.96 -9.51
CA LEU A 140 -17.31 4.71 -9.52
C LEU A 140 -15.99 4.85 -10.28
N ALA A 141 -16.00 5.50 -11.45
CA ALA A 141 -14.79 5.79 -12.20
C ALA A 141 -13.83 6.71 -11.42
N ASN A 142 -14.38 7.72 -10.74
CA ASN A 142 -13.60 8.61 -9.87
C ASN A 142 -12.98 7.84 -8.69
N ALA A 143 -13.72 6.91 -8.09
CA ALA A 143 -13.23 6.07 -6.99
C ALA A 143 -12.02 5.23 -7.42
N VAL A 144 -12.09 4.58 -8.59
CA VAL A 144 -10.97 3.82 -9.17
C VAL A 144 -9.78 4.73 -9.49
N ALA A 145 -10.03 5.92 -10.04
CA ALA A 145 -8.97 6.88 -10.34
C ALA A 145 -8.22 7.33 -9.06
N VAL A 146 -8.95 7.61 -7.98
CA VAL A 146 -8.37 7.92 -6.67
C VAL A 146 -7.61 6.74 -6.09
N LEU A 147 -8.16 5.52 -6.16
CA LEU A 147 -7.50 4.30 -5.72
C LEU A 147 -6.14 4.12 -6.41
N ASN A 148 -6.13 4.19 -7.75
CA ASN A 148 -4.91 4.12 -8.57
C ASN A 148 -3.88 5.20 -8.18
N LYS A 149 -4.34 6.44 -7.95
CA LYS A 149 -3.46 7.55 -7.54
C LYS A 149 -2.84 7.27 -6.17
N CYS A 150 -3.64 6.81 -5.20
CA CYS A 150 -3.16 6.51 -3.84
C CYS A 150 -2.20 5.32 -3.81
N ARG A 151 -2.43 4.29 -4.62
CA ARG A 151 -1.52 3.14 -4.77
C ARG A 151 -0.16 3.53 -5.34
N ARG A 152 -0.15 4.39 -6.36
CA ARG A 152 1.10 4.98 -6.87
C ARG A 152 1.82 5.79 -5.81
N THR A 153 1.09 6.62 -5.05
CA THR A 153 1.68 7.37 -3.94
C THR A 153 2.29 6.41 -2.91
N LEU A 154 1.53 5.43 -2.40
CA LEU A 154 2.00 4.44 -1.42
C LEU A 154 3.24 3.67 -1.91
N MET A 155 3.26 3.27 -3.17
CA MET A 155 4.45 2.65 -3.77
C MET A 155 5.69 3.55 -3.58
N TYR A 156 5.59 4.84 -3.90
CA TYR A 156 6.71 5.77 -3.75
C TYR A 156 7.00 6.18 -2.30
N THR A 157 6.02 6.15 -1.40
CA THR A 157 6.27 6.40 0.03
C THR A 157 7.18 5.34 0.63
N TYR A 158 7.10 4.08 0.20
CA TYR A 158 8.03 3.04 0.65
C TYR A 158 9.46 3.22 0.11
N ALA A 159 9.60 3.68 -1.14
CA ALA A 159 10.92 4.06 -1.68
C ALA A 159 11.53 5.26 -0.92
N PHE A 160 10.70 6.22 -0.51
CA PHE A 160 11.12 7.35 0.33
C PHE A 160 11.52 6.89 1.75
N ALA A 161 10.66 6.10 2.39
CA ALA A 161 10.83 5.61 3.76
C ALA A 161 12.07 4.73 3.95
N TYR A 162 12.43 3.92 2.95
CA TYR A 162 13.62 3.07 3.01
C TYR A 162 14.89 3.87 3.35
N TYR A 163 15.07 5.01 2.67
CA TYR A 163 16.23 5.88 2.85
C TYR A 163 16.08 6.83 4.04
N LEU A 164 14.89 6.97 4.61
CA LEU A 164 14.63 7.93 5.66
C LEU A 164 15.28 7.49 6.99
N LYS A 165 16.02 8.40 7.62
CA LYS A 165 16.52 8.22 8.97
C LYS A 165 15.42 8.58 9.97
N SER A 166 15.27 7.75 11.01
CA SER A 166 14.25 7.97 12.04
C SER A 166 14.46 9.30 12.78
N ASN A 167 13.38 10.07 12.87
CA ASN A 167 13.23 11.30 13.66
C ASN A 167 11.74 11.56 13.95
N ASN A 168 11.42 12.69 14.58
CA ASN A 168 10.02 12.99 14.93
C ASN A 168 9.12 13.15 13.68
N ALA A 169 9.63 13.80 12.63
CA ALA A 169 8.88 13.99 11.38
C ALA A 169 8.66 12.65 10.65
N SER A 170 9.60 11.71 10.73
CA SER A 170 9.45 10.37 10.13
C SER A 170 8.35 9.57 10.82
N ASN A 171 8.23 9.68 12.15
CA ASN A 171 7.19 8.98 12.89
C ASN A 171 5.79 9.43 12.43
N VAL A 172 5.60 10.75 12.31
CA VAL A 172 4.35 11.34 11.80
C VAL A 172 4.10 10.94 10.35
N PHE A 173 5.14 10.90 9.51
CA PHE A 173 5.04 10.41 8.14
C PHE A 173 4.56 8.95 8.08
N GLU A 174 5.11 8.07 8.94
CA GLU A 174 4.72 6.66 8.99
C GLU A 174 3.29 6.46 9.51
N ASP A 175 2.82 7.30 10.43
CA ASP A 175 1.41 7.30 10.87
C ASP A 175 0.50 7.73 9.71
N ASN A 176 0.83 8.81 9.01
CA ASN A 176 0.09 9.25 7.83
C ASN A 176 0.10 8.19 6.71
N GLN A 177 1.22 7.47 6.54
CA GLN A 177 1.34 6.38 5.59
C GLN A 177 0.42 5.21 5.96
N ARG A 178 0.38 4.82 7.25
CA ARG A 178 -0.54 3.79 7.75
C ARG A 178 -1.99 4.18 7.52
N ASP A 179 -2.36 5.43 7.81
CA ASP A 179 -3.72 5.93 7.63
C ASP A 179 -4.14 5.90 6.15
N LEU A 180 -3.25 6.33 5.25
CA LEU A 180 -3.49 6.23 3.81
C LEU A 180 -3.60 4.79 3.34
N GLU A 181 -2.71 3.90 3.79
CA GLU A 181 -2.72 2.49 3.40
C GLU A 181 -4.02 1.82 3.83
N THR A 182 -4.42 1.97 5.10
CA THR A 182 -5.67 1.42 5.63
C THR A 182 -6.88 1.92 4.84
N ALA A 183 -6.96 3.24 4.58
CA ALA A 183 -8.06 3.82 3.83
C ALA A 183 -8.08 3.31 2.36
N THR A 184 -6.91 3.13 1.76
CA THR A 184 -6.76 2.58 0.40
C THR A 184 -7.25 1.13 0.33
N GLU A 185 -6.89 0.28 1.30
CA GLU A 185 -7.35 -1.11 1.31
C GLU A 185 -8.86 -1.22 1.51
N GLN A 186 -9.45 -0.38 2.36
CA GLN A 186 -10.89 -0.32 2.58
C GLN A 186 -11.65 0.13 1.32
N LEU A 187 -11.10 1.06 0.54
CA LEU A 187 -11.68 1.43 -0.75
C LEU A 187 -11.53 0.31 -1.78
N SER A 188 -10.35 -0.31 -1.87
CA SER A 188 -10.08 -1.46 -2.75
C SER A 188 -11.07 -2.59 -2.47
N GLU A 189 -11.26 -2.95 -1.20
CA GLU A 189 -12.21 -3.97 -0.77
C GLU A 189 -13.65 -3.61 -1.15
N LYS A 190 -14.09 -2.38 -0.84
CA LYS A 190 -15.45 -1.92 -1.19
C LYS A 190 -15.71 -2.13 -2.68
N LEU A 191 -14.77 -1.70 -3.54
CA LEU A 191 -14.92 -1.77 -5.00
C LEU A 191 -14.85 -3.21 -5.54
N GLU A 192 -13.98 -4.06 -4.97
CA GLU A 192 -13.76 -5.43 -5.43
C GLU A 192 -14.85 -6.41 -4.96
N ARG A 193 -15.35 -6.26 -3.73
CA ARG A 193 -16.18 -7.28 -3.06
C ARG A 193 -17.56 -6.82 -2.60
N GLU A 194 -17.73 -5.55 -2.25
CA GLU A 194 -18.96 -5.04 -1.61
C GLU A 194 -19.77 -4.09 -2.53
N LEU A 195 -19.71 -4.34 -3.83
CA LEU A 195 -20.50 -3.62 -4.83
C LEU A 195 -21.40 -4.62 -5.55
N ASP A 196 -22.58 -4.90 -4.99
CA ASP A 196 -23.64 -5.67 -5.64
C ASP A 196 -24.73 -4.71 -6.13
N ILE A 197 -24.75 -4.42 -7.43
CA ILE A 197 -25.67 -3.46 -8.03
C ILE A 197 -27.11 -3.98 -8.08
N ASP A 198 -27.31 -5.30 -8.00
CA ASP A 198 -28.63 -5.89 -8.19
C ASP A 198 -29.42 -5.99 -6.87
N THR A 199 -28.74 -6.02 -5.72
CA THR A 199 -29.37 -6.27 -4.42
C THR A 199 -29.27 -5.09 -3.44
N ASP A 200 -28.27 -4.22 -3.60
CA ASP A 200 -28.04 -3.11 -2.67
C ASP A 200 -28.84 -1.85 -3.02
N ASP A 201 -29.06 -1.02 -2.00
CA ASP A 201 -29.53 0.36 -2.20
C ASP A 201 -28.46 1.18 -2.94
N LEU A 202 -28.70 1.46 -4.22
CA LEU A 202 -27.79 2.20 -5.09
C LEU A 202 -27.49 3.62 -4.60
N VAL A 203 -28.41 4.27 -3.88
CA VAL A 203 -28.19 5.59 -3.30
C VAL A 203 -27.21 5.47 -2.13
N LYS A 204 -27.38 4.44 -1.30
CA LYS A 204 -26.46 4.12 -0.20
C LYS A 204 -25.07 3.76 -0.71
N ILE A 205 -24.96 2.91 -1.75
CA ILE A 205 -23.67 2.59 -2.39
C ILE A 205 -22.97 3.86 -2.85
N LYS A 206 -23.69 4.74 -3.54
CA LYS A 206 -23.14 6.00 -4.06
C LYS A 206 -22.55 6.83 -2.94
N GLN A 207 -23.29 7.01 -1.84
CA GLN A 207 -22.82 7.75 -0.67
C GLN A 207 -21.57 7.10 -0.06
N GLU A 208 -21.61 5.79 0.22
CA GLU A 208 -20.50 5.08 0.86
C GLU A 208 -19.21 5.11 0.05
N VAL A 209 -19.30 4.88 -1.27
CA VAL A 209 -18.13 4.94 -2.16
C VAL A 209 -17.59 6.36 -2.23
N GLN A 210 -18.46 7.37 -2.32
CA GLN A 210 -18.05 8.77 -2.34
C GLN A 210 -17.32 9.19 -1.07
N ASP A 211 -17.84 8.84 0.09
CA ASP A 211 -17.21 9.17 1.36
C ASP A 211 -15.85 8.47 1.50
N ARG A 212 -15.77 7.19 1.12
CA ARG A 212 -14.52 6.44 1.14
C ARG A 212 -13.47 7.05 0.22
N TYR A 213 -13.74 7.25 -1.07
CA TYR A 213 -12.70 7.77 -1.96
C TYR A 213 -12.30 9.20 -1.60
N ARG A 214 -13.22 10.06 -1.14
CA ARG A 214 -12.87 11.41 -0.66
C ARG A 214 -11.95 11.34 0.54
N TYR A 215 -12.22 10.44 1.48
CA TYR A 215 -11.36 10.23 2.65
C TYR A 215 -9.97 9.72 2.26
N VAL A 216 -9.88 8.72 1.37
CA VAL A 216 -8.58 8.22 0.88
C VAL A 216 -7.79 9.35 0.21
N ASP A 217 -8.45 10.14 -0.65
CA ASP A 217 -7.83 11.28 -1.33
C ASP A 217 -7.29 12.30 -0.32
N GLN A 218 -8.09 12.63 0.70
CA GLN A 218 -7.68 13.54 1.78
C GLN A 218 -6.49 13.00 2.57
N ARG A 219 -6.45 11.71 2.93
CA ARG A 219 -5.29 11.10 3.61
C ARG A 219 -4.03 11.19 2.75
N ARG A 220 -4.16 11.02 1.43
CA ARG A 220 -3.04 11.19 0.49
C ARG A 220 -2.53 12.62 0.51
N GLU A 221 -3.40 13.62 0.45
CA GLU A 221 -3.00 15.03 0.48
C GLU A 221 -2.33 15.41 1.80
N VAL A 222 -2.83 14.91 2.94
CA VAL A 222 -2.20 15.11 4.26
C VAL A 222 -0.78 14.54 4.28
N LEU A 223 -0.58 13.33 3.78
CA LEU A 223 0.74 12.70 3.68
C LEU A 223 1.68 13.53 2.81
N LEU A 224 1.24 13.91 1.60
CA LEU A 224 2.06 14.66 0.65
C LEU A 224 2.41 16.06 1.18
N LYS A 225 1.46 16.73 1.82
CA LYS A 225 1.68 18.02 2.47
C LYS A 225 2.73 17.91 3.57
N HIS A 226 2.66 16.90 4.43
CA HIS A 226 3.67 16.65 5.46
C HIS A 226 5.07 16.40 4.85
N CYS A 227 5.16 15.58 3.80
CA CYS A 227 6.41 15.38 3.06
C CYS A 227 6.98 16.69 2.49
N PHE A 228 6.12 17.53 1.93
CA PHE A 228 6.52 18.81 1.33
C PHE A 228 7.00 19.80 2.38
N GLU A 229 6.24 20.02 3.47
CA GLU A 229 6.63 20.91 4.56
C GLU A 229 7.94 20.48 5.22
N GLY A 230 8.13 19.17 5.46
CA GLY A 230 9.38 18.66 6.00
C GLY A 230 10.58 18.87 5.07
N LEU A 231 10.36 18.96 3.75
CA LEU A 231 11.41 19.28 2.79
C LEU A 231 11.79 20.77 2.86
N GLU A 232 10.79 21.66 2.91
CA GLU A 232 11.03 23.11 3.05
C GLU A 232 11.75 23.46 4.36
N ARG A 233 11.43 22.74 5.44
CA ARG A 233 12.04 22.94 6.76
C ARG A 233 13.36 22.20 6.95
N GLY A 234 13.79 21.36 6.00
CA GLY A 234 15.00 20.55 6.13
C GLY A 234 14.92 19.47 7.23
N GLU A 235 13.72 18.98 7.54
CA GLU A 235 13.48 17.97 8.58
C GLU A 235 13.89 16.56 8.16
N TRP A 236 14.02 16.30 6.85
CA TRP A 236 14.34 14.98 6.33
C TRP A 236 15.85 14.70 6.28
N VAL A 237 16.26 13.61 6.93
CA VAL A 237 17.63 13.10 6.85
C VAL A 237 17.61 11.75 6.14
N PHE A 238 18.46 11.59 5.12
CA PHE A 238 18.47 10.38 4.29
C PHE A 238 19.80 9.62 4.34
N ASN A 239 19.71 8.29 4.43
CA ASN A 239 20.84 7.37 4.36
C ASN A 239 21.12 6.99 2.89
N LEU A 240 21.64 7.93 2.10
CA LEU A 240 21.98 7.68 0.69
C LEU A 240 23.37 7.01 0.55
N PRO A 241 23.58 6.14 -0.45
CA PRO A 241 24.89 5.56 -0.74
C PRO A 241 25.97 6.64 -0.94
N GLN A 242 27.16 6.43 -0.37
CA GLN A 242 28.24 7.43 -0.25
C GLN A 242 28.79 7.96 -1.59
N GLN A 243 28.58 7.28 -2.71
CA GLN A 243 29.23 7.64 -3.98
C GLN A 243 28.82 9.00 -4.57
N GLN A 244 27.77 9.69 -4.10
CA GLN A 244 27.35 10.99 -4.69
C GLN A 244 26.77 12.02 -3.70
N GLN A 245 27.14 11.99 -2.41
CA GLN A 245 26.79 13.07 -1.47
C GLN A 245 27.32 14.46 -1.91
N GLN A 246 28.31 14.49 -2.81
CA GLN A 246 28.89 15.71 -3.38
C GLN A 246 27.99 16.45 -4.39
N GLN A 247 26.87 15.87 -4.85
CA GLN A 247 25.95 16.54 -5.79
C GLN A 247 24.85 17.35 -5.11
N GLN A 248 24.56 17.14 -3.82
CA GLN A 248 23.56 17.91 -3.07
C GLN A 248 24.12 19.13 -2.34
N GLN A 249 25.44 19.19 -2.11
CA GLN A 249 26.10 20.39 -1.55
C GLN A 249 26.47 21.45 -2.60
N LYS A 250 26.10 21.23 -3.88
CA LYS A 250 26.41 22.12 -5.00
C LYS A 250 25.17 22.73 -5.67
N LYS A 251 24.02 22.71 -5.00
CA LYS A 251 22.83 23.45 -5.42
C LYS A 251 22.35 24.36 -4.31
#